data_AF-A0A3D3H8U5-F1
#
_entry.id   AF-A0A3D3H8U5-F1
#
_cell.length_a   1.000
_cell.length_b   1.000
_cell.length_c   1.000
_cell.angle_alpha   90.00
_cell.angle_beta   90.00
_cell.angle_gamma   90.00
#
_symmetry.space_group_name_H-M   'P 1'
#
loop_
_entity.id
_entity.type
_entity.pdbx_description
1 polymer ?
#
loop_
_entity_poly.entity_id
_entity_poly.type
_entity_poly.pdbx_seq_one_letter_code
_entity_poly.pdbx_strand_id
1 'polypeptide(L)'
;ARATSANTATGAQLMGTIAYLAPELVTRGTADARSDIYSLGIMLYEMLTGEQPYRGEQPMQIAFQHATDSVPRPSVKNPGVPEQLDELVLWSTEKKPDDRPADAMEMLQRIREIERNLGISPQVVTAATSGMIDREDPTELTKVLPATTGATAVHSEVDNAARLRRSANRQGARTAWIVTVVILLAALAAGVGWWFGSGPGSQVSVPAVAGLDYEGAAAAIEAQNLVPEQAGENSLEVEQGVVIRTDPPAGDRVDKESTVRIFVSLGPAQHDIPSVAGQSAADARATLTGYQLIVTEPDAELFSDAPAGTVVAVSLTPRLQSDPVNCTDGCTAFEGDTVTLTVSLGPVPDVRGMSVEAATQTLESAGLSVSGENIAQYDNDVAAGEVIGIAEREDGGQWRPGDTVTLVVSKGVQPVEVPAVIGLSVRDAVTVLEDAGFQAETALPEGSLWDVFRVNEIDPKAGTFHVPGTVITITDIGIGGGNGGGNGGGND
;
A
#
# COMPACT_ATOMS: atom_id res chain seq x y z
N ALA A 1 42.61 25.06 -14.09
CA ALA A 1 41.19 24.71 -14.21
C ALA A 1 41.07 23.20 -14.40
N ARG A 2 40.79 22.44 -13.34
CA ARG A 2 40.29 21.07 -13.47
C ARG A 2 38.77 21.12 -13.58
N ALA A 3 38.24 20.35 -14.52
CA ALA A 3 36.84 20.31 -14.85
C ALA A 3 36.00 19.82 -13.66
N THR A 4 35.03 20.63 -13.26
CA THR A 4 33.87 20.19 -12.48
C THR A 4 33.01 19.32 -13.38
N SER A 5 32.93 18.03 -13.09
CA SER A 5 31.84 17.17 -13.59
C SER A 5 31.19 16.48 -12.40
N ALA A 6 29.91 16.78 -12.20
CA ALA A 6 29.01 16.04 -11.35
C ALA A 6 29.08 14.54 -11.67
N ASN A 7 29.11 13.69 -10.64
CA ASN A 7 28.79 12.29 -10.78
C ASN A 7 27.91 11.84 -9.60
N THR A 8 26.64 11.67 -9.92
CA THR A 8 25.63 10.99 -9.12
C THR A 8 25.76 9.49 -9.35
N ALA A 9 25.69 8.70 -8.27
CA ALA A 9 25.28 7.30 -8.21
C ALA A 9 25.67 6.38 -9.40
N THR A 10 26.81 5.69 -9.31
CA THR A 10 27.04 4.26 -9.62
C THR A 10 28.55 4.01 -9.66
N GLY A 11 29.00 2.87 -9.14
CA GLY A 11 30.41 2.53 -8.91
C GLY A 11 31.28 2.39 -10.18
N ALA A 12 31.62 3.51 -10.81
CA ALA A 12 32.60 3.60 -11.88
C ALA A 12 33.71 4.58 -11.47
N GLN A 13 34.89 3.99 -11.22
CA GLN A 13 36.23 4.59 -11.21
C GLN A 13 36.29 6.13 -11.06
N LEU A 14 36.61 6.58 -9.85
CA LEU A 14 37.34 7.85 -9.64
C LEU A 14 38.66 7.78 -10.44
N MET A 15 38.63 8.15 -11.72
CA MET A 15 39.82 8.33 -12.55
C MET A 15 40.49 9.66 -12.17
N GLY A 16 41.23 9.62 -11.07
CA GLY A 16 42.18 10.63 -10.66
C GLY A 16 43.22 9.96 -9.76
N THR A 17 44.43 10.52 -9.67
CA THR A 17 45.46 10.00 -8.76
C THR A 17 45.05 10.33 -7.33
N ILE A 18 44.24 9.47 -6.71
CA ILE A 18 43.64 9.66 -5.37
C ILE A 18 44.70 9.90 -4.29
N ALA A 19 45.94 9.46 -4.54
CA ALA A 19 47.08 9.68 -3.68
C ALA A 19 47.43 11.15 -3.40
N TYR A 20 46.95 12.11 -4.21
CA TYR A 20 47.21 13.55 -4.00
C TYR A 20 45.92 14.35 -3.80
N LEU A 21 44.82 13.69 -3.45
CA LEU A 21 43.51 14.31 -3.39
C LEU A 21 43.38 15.23 -2.17
N ALA A 22 42.89 16.46 -2.38
CA ALA A 22 42.65 17.39 -1.28
C ALA A 22 41.42 16.97 -0.42
N PRO A 23 41.44 17.17 0.91
CA PRO A 23 40.37 16.77 1.84
C PRO A 23 39.00 17.35 1.47
N GLU A 24 38.97 18.61 1.02
CA GLU A 24 37.77 19.32 0.62
C GLU A 24 37.10 18.74 -0.64
N LEU A 25 37.85 18.05 -1.50
CA LEU A 25 37.30 17.42 -2.69
C LEU A 25 36.53 16.13 -2.35
N VAL A 26 36.91 15.47 -1.24
CA VAL A 26 36.18 14.32 -0.67
C VAL A 26 34.98 14.77 0.15
N THR A 27 35.14 15.83 0.94
CA THR A 27 34.14 16.25 1.94
C THR A 27 33.11 17.25 1.40
N ARG A 28 33.50 18.14 0.48
CA ARG A 28 32.66 19.24 -0.03
C ARG A 28 32.47 19.20 -1.56
N GLY A 29 33.28 18.44 -2.28
CA GLY A 29 33.17 18.29 -3.75
C GLY A 29 33.58 19.53 -4.55
N THR A 30 34.14 20.55 -3.90
CA THR A 30 34.59 21.80 -4.52
C THR A 30 36.12 21.92 -4.38
N ALA A 31 36.79 22.41 -5.42
CA ALA A 31 38.23 22.65 -5.42
C ALA A 31 38.55 24.11 -5.78
N ASP A 32 39.57 24.66 -5.15
CA ASP A 32 40.12 25.99 -5.44
C ASP A 32 41.67 25.93 -5.54
N ALA A 33 42.35 27.08 -5.59
CA ALA A 33 43.80 27.13 -5.67
C ALA A 33 44.51 26.41 -4.50
N ARG A 34 43.88 26.35 -3.31
CA ARG A 34 44.45 25.73 -2.10
C ARG A 34 44.31 24.21 -2.12
N SER A 35 43.40 23.68 -2.94
CA SER A 35 43.35 22.24 -3.24
C SER A 35 44.59 21.80 -4.02
N ASP A 36 45.06 22.62 -4.98
CA ASP A 36 46.30 22.36 -5.71
C ASP A 36 47.54 22.46 -4.79
N ILE A 37 47.53 23.39 -3.82
CA ILE A 37 48.58 23.52 -2.79
C ILE A 37 48.68 22.27 -1.92
N TYR A 38 47.55 21.69 -1.52
CA TYR A 38 47.55 20.43 -0.78
C TYR A 38 48.16 19.29 -1.59
N SER A 39 47.74 19.13 -2.85
CA SER A 39 48.33 18.12 -3.74
C SER A 39 49.84 18.29 -3.89
N LEU A 40 50.31 19.54 -3.99
CA LEU A 40 51.74 19.87 -4.05
C LEU A 40 52.45 19.53 -2.73
N GLY A 41 51.82 19.74 -1.59
CA GLY A 41 52.33 19.34 -0.27
C GLY A 41 52.52 17.83 -0.14
N ILE A 42 51.56 17.05 -0.61
CA ILE A 42 51.66 15.58 -0.63
C ILE A 42 52.77 15.11 -1.58
N MET A 43 52.89 15.71 -2.76
CA MET A 43 54.02 15.44 -3.68
C MET A 43 55.36 15.79 -3.04
N LEU A 44 55.44 16.91 -2.32
CA LEU A 44 56.66 17.32 -1.63
C LEU A 44 57.05 16.33 -0.53
N TYR A 45 56.09 15.85 0.27
CA TYR A 45 56.32 14.79 1.25
C TYR A 45 56.90 13.53 0.58
N GLU A 46 56.30 13.09 -0.53
CA GLU A 46 56.74 11.90 -1.25
C GLU A 46 58.14 12.08 -1.86
N MET A 47 58.46 13.23 -2.43
CA MET A 47 59.80 13.52 -2.94
C MET A 47 60.87 13.52 -1.84
N LEU A 48 60.52 13.95 -0.63
CA LEU A 48 61.44 14.03 0.50
C LEU A 48 61.62 12.69 1.23
N THR A 49 60.60 11.83 1.22
CA THR A 49 60.61 10.56 1.98
C THR A 49 60.71 9.31 1.10
N GLY A 50 60.42 9.43 -0.18
CA GLY A 50 60.32 8.31 -1.13
C GLY A 50 59.02 7.52 -1.04
N GLU A 51 58.08 7.90 -0.17
CA GLU A 51 56.79 7.23 -0.02
C GLU A 51 55.64 8.21 0.21
N GLN A 52 54.43 7.84 -0.16
CA GLN A 52 53.23 8.63 0.13
C GLN A 52 52.90 8.59 1.62
N PRO A 53 52.32 9.66 2.18
CA PRO A 53 52.00 9.71 3.61
C PRO A 53 50.85 8.76 4.00
N TYR A 54 49.99 8.42 3.03
CA TYR A 54 48.81 7.58 3.21
C TYR A 54 48.91 6.34 2.32
N ARG A 55 48.45 5.20 2.84
CA ARG A 55 48.48 3.91 2.15
C ARG A 55 47.19 3.15 2.45
N GLY A 56 46.65 2.50 1.43
CA GLY A 56 45.48 1.65 1.54
C GLY A 56 45.35 0.77 0.31
N GLU A 57 44.77 -0.42 0.47
CA GLU A 57 44.49 -1.31 -0.66
C GLU A 57 43.31 -0.81 -1.50
N GLN A 58 42.41 -0.05 -0.87
CA GLN A 58 41.20 0.48 -1.50
C GLN A 58 41.32 2.00 -1.70
N PRO A 59 41.02 2.51 -2.91
CA PRO A 59 41.03 3.94 -3.22
C PRO A 59 40.24 4.81 -2.22
N MET A 60 39.06 4.34 -1.78
CA MET A 60 38.24 5.06 -0.81
C MET A 60 38.89 5.17 0.57
N GLN A 61 39.72 4.20 0.96
CA GLN A 61 40.46 4.25 2.22
C GLN A 61 41.50 5.38 2.20
N ILE A 62 42.21 5.54 1.08
CA ILE A 62 43.19 6.63 0.90
C ILE A 62 42.48 7.99 0.90
N ALA A 63 41.34 8.10 0.21
CA ALA A 63 40.53 9.33 0.21
C ALA A 63 40.03 9.68 1.63
N PHE A 64 39.64 8.69 2.42
CA PHE A 64 39.24 8.91 3.82
C PHE A 64 40.43 9.35 4.69
N GLN A 65 41.61 8.75 4.52
CA GLN A 65 42.83 9.16 5.23
C GLN A 65 43.22 10.61 4.94
N HIS A 66 43.09 11.09 3.69
CA HIS A 66 43.26 12.53 3.39
C HIS A 66 42.27 13.41 4.17
N ALA A 67 41.03 12.96 4.37
CA ALA A 67 40.01 13.72 5.09
C ALA A 67 40.21 13.71 6.63
N THR A 68 40.69 12.60 7.21
CA THR A 68 40.71 12.41 8.67
C THR A 68 42.09 12.45 9.30
N ASP A 69 43.13 12.04 8.60
CA ASP A 69 44.46 11.84 9.16
C ASP A 69 45.35 13.03 8.82
N SER A 70 46.39 13.29 9.62
CA SER A 70 47.33 14.38 9.37
C SER A 70 48.64 13.83 8.79
N VAL A 71 49.22 14.56 7.84
CA VAL A 71 50.50 14.18 7.22
C VAL A 71 51.60 14.22 8.28
N PRO A 72 52.41 13.16 8.44
CA PRO A 72 53.53 13.17 9.38
C PRO A 72 54.65 14.09 8.88
N ARG A 73 55.55 14.49 9.79
CA ARG A 73 56.76 15.24 9.41
C ARG A 73 57.68 14.36 8.54
N PRO A 74 58.13 14.82 7.36
CA PRO A 74 59.12 14.12 6.54
C PRO A 74 60.37 13.65 7.29
N SER A 75 60.89 14.46 8.23
CA SER A 75 62.10 14.15 9.01
C SER A 75 61.98 12.89 9.89
N VAL A 76 60.76 12.47 10.23
CA VAL A 76 60.52 11.21 10.95
C VAL A 76 60.94 10.01 10.11
N LYS A 77 60.81 10.12 8.79
CA LYS A 77 61.15 9.05 7.83
C LYS A 77 62.51 9.23 7.20
N ASN A 78 62.85 10.47 6.83
CA ASN A 78 64.15 10.83 6.30
C ASN A 78 64.81 11.88 7.21
N PRO A 79 65.64 11.48 8.20
CA PRO A 79 66.30 12.41 9.11
C PRO A 79 67.23 13.44 8.44
N GLY A 80 67.53 13.26 7.14
CA GLY A 80 68.27 14.24 6.34
C GLY A 80 67.43 15.44 5.89
N VAL A 81 66.11 15.43 6.09
CA VAL A 81 65.22 16.55 5.75
C VAL A 81 65.34 17.66 6.81
N PRO A 82 65.69 18.90 6.43
CA PRO A 82 65.72 20.03 7.35
C PRO A 82 64.33 20.38 7.89
N GLU A 83 64.27 20.89 9.12
CA GLU A 83 63.03 21.29 9.81
C GLU A 83 62.19 22.28 8.99
N GLN A 84 62.83 23.19 8.25
CA GLN A 84 62.11 24.17 7.42
C GLN A 84 61.25 23.50 6.32
N LEU A 85 61.68 22.33 5.81
CA LEU A 85 60.90 21.58 4.83
C LEU A 85 59.79 20.76 5.50
N ASP A 86 59.98 20.31 6.76
CA ASP A 86 58.89 19.72 7.52
C ASP A 86 57.74 20.71 7.70
N GLU A 87 58.06 21.94 8.12
CA GLU A 87 57.08 22.99 8.34
C GLU A 87 56.33 23.35 7.05
N LEU A 88 57.04 23.43 5.92
CA LEU A 88 56.43 23.71 4.63
C LEU A 88 55.45 22.60 4.21
N VAL A 89 55.82 21.33 4.38
CA VAL A 89 54.95 20.20 4.08
C VAL A 89 53.71 20.22 4.98
N LEU A 90 53.89 20.38 6.29
CA LEU A 90 52.75 20.44 7.23
C LEU A 90 51.81 21.60 6.93
N TRP A 91 52.34 22.80 6.69
CA TRP A 91 51.53 23.98 6.37
C TRP A 91 50.75 23.83 5.06
N SER A 92 51.38 23.27 4.02
CA SER A 92 50.71 23.01 2.74
C SER A 92 49.64 21.91 2.82
N THR A 93 49.72 21.02 3.81
CA THR A 93 48.84 19.84 3.96
C THR A 93 47.83 19.97 5.10
N GLU A 94 47.60 21.17 5.63
CA GLU A 94 46.64 21.40 6.71
C GLU A 94 45.20 21.05 6.28
N LYS A 95 44.33 20.59 7.17
CA LYS A 95 43.01 20.08 6.73
C LYS A 95 42.06 21.17 6.23
N LYS A 96 42.10 22.34 6.87
CA LYS A 96 41.30 23.50 6.48
C LYS A 96 42.03 24.29 5.40
N PRO A 97 41.40 24.60 4.25
CA PRO A 97 42.04 25.39 3.20
C PRO A 97 42.53 26.77 3.66
N ASP A 98 41.85 27.41 4.62
CA ASP A 98 42.24 28.72 5.16
C ASP A 98 43.54 28.70 5.96
N ASP A 99 43.98 27.53 6.43
CA ASP A 99 45.19 27.38 7.25
C ASP A 99 46.42 27.00 6.38
N ARG A 100 46.27 26.92 5.05
CA ARG A 100 47.31 26.66 4.04
C ARG A 100 47.78 27.96 3.36
N PRO A 101 48.88 27.96 2.60
CA PRO A 101 49.18 29.06 1.67
C PRO A 101 47.97 29.38 0.79
N ALA A 102 47.65 30.66 0.65
CA ALA A 102 46.49 31.10 -0.11
C ALA A 102 46.59 30.75 -1.60
N ASP A 103 47.81 30.76 -2.15
CA ASP A 103 48.10 30.43 -3.54
C ASP A 103 49.55 29.93 -3.76
N ALA A 104 49.87 29.60 -5.01
CA ALA A 104 51.19 29.11 -5.40
C ALA A 104 52.30 30.18 -5.29
N MET A 105 51.94 31.47 -5.33
CA MET A 105 52.92 32.56 -5.19
C MET A 105 53.44 32.62 -3.76
N GLU A 106 52.53 32.51 -2.78
CA GLU A 106 52.88 32.46 -1.37
C GLU A 106 53.76 31.24 -1.05
N MET A 107 53.38 30.06 -1.56
CA MET A 107 54.17 28.84 -1.38
C MET A 107 55.57 28.96 -2.02
N LEU A 108 55.67 29.54 -3.23
CA LEU A 108 56.95 29.78 -3.89
C LEU A 108 57.84 30.76 -3.11
N GLN A 109 57.25 31.81 -2.53
CA GLN A 109 57.98 32.79 -1.72
C GLN A 109 58.62 32.12 -0.50
N ARG A 110 57.89 31.22 0.18
CA ARG A 110 58.43 30.45 1.31
C ARG A 110 59.48 29.44 0.90
N ILE A 111 59.30 28.71 -0.20
CA ILE A 111 60.34 27.80 -0.72
C ILE A 111 61.64 28.57 -1.00
N ARG A 112 61.57 29.73 -1.67
CA ARG A 112 62.76 30.55 -1.95
C ARG A 112 63.40 31.12 -0.69
N GLU A 113 62.61 31.40 0.35
CA GLU A 113 63.12 31.82 1.66
C GLU A 113 63.88 30.68 2.34
N ILE A 114 63.32 29.47 2.33
CA ILE A 114 63.97 28.26 2.84
C ILE A 114 65.26 27.97 2.07
N GLU A 115 65.25 28.09 0.74
CA GLU A 115 66.41 27.90 -0.13
C GLU A 115 67.57 28.84 0.25
N ARG A 116 67.26 30.13 0.47
CA ARG A 116 68.24 31.12 0.95
C ARG A 116 68.75 30.79 2.35
N ASN A 117 67.88 30.37 3.27
CA ASN A 117 68.24 30.04 4.65
C ASN A 117 69.11 28.78 4.74
N LEU A 118 68.89 27.81 3.85
CA LEU A 118 69.69 26.58 3.76
C LEU A 118 70.96 26.75 2.92
N GLY A 119 71.14 27.91 2.26
CA GLY A 119 72.30 28.16 1.39
C GLY A 119 72.32 27.32 0.11
N ILE A 120 71.15 26.84 -0.33
CA ILE A 120 71.01 26.04 -1.55
C ILE A 120 70.95 27.03 -2.73
N SER A 121 71.82 26.85 -3.73
CA SER A 121 71.79 27.64 -4.96
C SER A 121 71.19 26.78 -6.08
N PRO A 122 70.15 27.22 -6.80
CA PRO A 122 69.53 26.41 -7.84
C PRO A 122 70.49 26.19 -9.01
N GLN A 123 70.87 24.93 -9.24
CA GLN A 123 71.51 24.49 -10.49
C GLN A 123 70.39 24.22 -11.50
N VAL A 124 70.16 25.15 -12.43
CA VAL A 124 69.23 24.91 -13.55
C VAL A 124 69.87 23.91 -14.49
N VAL A 125 69.51 22.62 -14.39
CA VAL A 125 69.92 21.60 -15.35
C VAL A 125 69.01 21.72 -16.58
N THR A 126 69.46 22.43 -17.61
CA THR A 126 68.87 22.34 -18.94
C THR A 126 69.14 20.95 -19.50
N ALA A 127 68.08 20.16 -19.72
CA ALA A 127 68.16 18.80 -20.26
C ALA A 127 68.80 18.79 -21.66
N ALA A 128 69.98 18.19 -21.77
CA ALA A 128 70.60 17.82 -23.03
C ALA A 128 70.36 16.32 -23.32
N THR A 129 70.10 16.04 -24.58
CA THR A 129 69.81 14.74 -25.20
C THR A 129 71.01 13.79 -25.31
N SER A 130 70.72 12.48 -25.16
CA SER A 130 71.35 11.30 -25.77
C SER A 130 72.74 10.77 -25.34
N GLY A 131 72.79 9.43 -25.20
CA GLY A 131 73.98 8.55 -25.19
C GLY A 131 73.89 7.49 -24.08
N MET A 132 73.42 6.25 -24.26
CA MET A 132 73.93 5.09 -25.01
C MET A 132 75.16 4.40 -24.37
N ILE A 133 74.92 3.21 -23.76
CA ILE A 133 75.80 2.01 -23.57
C ILE A 133 77.00 2.20 -22.58
N ASP A 134 77.53 1.27 -21.75
CA ASP A 134 77.53 -0.20 -21.50
C ASP A 134 77.88 -0.42 -20.00
N ARG A 135 77.37 -1.45 -19.30
CA ARG A 135 78.09 -2.68 -18.86
C ARG A 135 79.42 -2.48 -18.12
N GLU A 136 79.50 -2.91 -16.85
CA GLU A 136 80.22 -4.10 -16.33
C GLU A 136 80.45 -4.03 -14.80
N ASP A 137 80.08 -5.10 -14.08
CA ASP A 137 80.65 -5.53 -12.78
C ASP A 137 81.94 -6.33 -13.08
N PRO A 138 83.02 -6.36 -12.25
CA PRO A 138 82.96 -7.16 -11.00
C PRO A 138 83.96 -6.84 -9.85
N THR A 139 83.58 -7.31 -8.64
CA THR A 139 84.37 -7.96 -7.55
C THR A 139 85.63 -7.36 -6.90
N GLU A 140 85.57 -7.37 -5.55
CA GLU A 140 86.59 -7.67 -4.51
C GLU A 140 88.01 -7.05 -4.53
N LEU A 141 88.43 -6.44 -3.40
CA LEU A 141 89.39 -6.98 -2.41
C LEU A 141 89.98 -5.88 -1.48
N THR A 142 89.75 -6.07 -0.17
CA THR A 142 90.67 -5.99 0.97
C THR A 142 91.95 -5.12 0.88
N LYS A 143 92.14 -4.20 1.85
CA LYS A 143 93.50 -3.91 2.36
C LYS A 143 93.54 -3.37 3.79
N VAL A 144 94.59 -3.82 4.47
CA VAL A 144 94.91 -3.80 5.89
C VAL A 144 95.71 -2.54 6.26
N LEU A 145 95.65 -2.17 7.54
CA LEU A 145 96.44 -1.17 8.28
C LEU A 145 97.96 -1.19 8.04
N PRO A 146 98.65 -0.10 8.42
CA PRO A 146 99.64 -0.24 9.50
C PRO A 146 99.64 0.88 10.56
N ALA A 147 100.12 0.53 11.75
CA ALA A 147 100.52 1.41 12.87
C ALA A 147 101.94 1.99 12.62
N THR A 148 102.57 2.92 13.36
CA THR A 148 102.56 3.31 14.79
C THR A 148 103.42 4.59 14.97
N THR A 149 103.29 5.22 16.15
CA THR A 149 104.23 6.06 16.97
C THR A 149 103.60 7.42 17.29
N GLY A 150 103.48 7.94 18.52
CA GLY A 150 103.85 7.48 19.87
C GLY A 150 104.22 8.71 20.71
N ALA A 151 103.42 9.08 21.73
CA ALA A 151 103.86 9.86 22.91
C ALA A 151 102.77 9.87 24.00
N THR A 152 103.24 9.70 25.24
CA THR A 152 102.58 9.41 26.51
C THR A 152 101.89 10.60 27.20
N ALA A 153 100.75 10.35 27.87
CA ALA A 153 100.37 11.10 29.08
C ALA A 153 99.34 10.32 29.94
N VAL A 154 99.80 9.93 31.14
CA VAL A 154 99.11 9.81 32.43
C VAL A 154 97.71 9.15 32.47
N HIS A 155 97.66 7.91 32.93
CA HIS A 155 96.44 7.27 33.41
C HIS A 155 95.99 7.88 34.74
N SER A 156 94.83 8.55 34.74
CA SER A 156 93.98 8.65 35.93
C SER A 156 92.97 7.51 35.87
N GLU A 157 93.05 6.60 36.83
CA GLU A 157 92.10 5.51 37.03
C GLU A 157 90.73 6.08 37.41
N VAL A 158 89.88 6.29 36.41
CA VAL A 158 88.47 6.61 36.62
C VAL A 158 87.71 5.29 36.68
N ASP A 159 87.29 4.92 37.89
CA ASP A 159 86.39 3.81 38.15
C ASP A 159 85.01 4.08 37.50
N ASN A 160 84.86 3.60 36.27
CA ASN A 160 83.60 3.63 35.51
C ASN A 160 82.53 2.67 36.07
N ALA A 161 82.91 1.69 36.89
CA ALA A 161 81.99 0.73 37.49
C ALA A 161 81.17 1.36 38.63
N ALA A 162 81.72 2.36 39.33
CA ALA A 162 81.00 3.13 40.34
C ALA A 162 79.96 4.12 39.75
N ARG A 163 80.19 4.65 38.53
CA ARG A 163 79.25 5.58 37.86
C ARG A 163 78.03 4.86 37.26
N LEU A 164 78.19 3.63 36.77
CA LEU A 164 77.07 2.82 36.26
C LEU A 164 76.15 2.29 37.37
N ARG A 165 76.70 1.99 38.56
CA ARG A 165 75.89 1.52 39.71
C ARG A 165 75.00 2.59 40.33
N ARG A 166 75.33 3.89 40.23
CA ARG A 166 74.46 4.99 40.71
C ARG A 166 73.37 5.39 39.70
N SER A 167 73.57 5.15 38.40
CA SER A 167 72.53 5.34 37.38
C SER A 167 71.47 4.24 37.42
N ALA A 168 71.88 3.00 37.72
CA ALA A 168 71.00 1.82 37.70
C ALA A 168 69.86 1.88 38.75
N ASN A 169 70.04 2.51 39.92
CA ASN A 169 68.99 2.58 40.95
C ASN A 169 67.99 3.73 40.79
N ARG A 170 68.26 4.75 39.96
CA ARG A 170 67.28 5.80 39.60
C ARG A 170 66.56 5.51 38.29
N GLN A 171 67.18 4.72 37.40
CA GLN A 171 66.51 4.20 36.21
C GLN A 171 65.60 3.02 36.54
N GLY A 172 65.95 2.11 37.46
CA GLY A 172 65.08 0.99 37.86
C GLY A 172 63.65 1.39 38.24
N ALA A 173 63.46 2.51 38.96
CA ALA A 173 62.13 3.02 39.30
C ALA A 173 61.38 3.64 38.11
N ARG A 174 62.10 4.28 37.17
CA ARG A 174 61.51 4.86 35.95
C ARG A 174 61.19 3.79 34.90
N THR A 175 62.06 2.80 34.70
CA THR A 175 61.80 1.65 33.84
C THR A 175 60.72 0.77 34.45
N ALA A 176 60.71 0.56 35.78
CA ALA A 176 59.60 -0.13 36.45
C ALA A 176 58.29 0.67 36.30
N TRP A 177 58.30 2.00 36.46
CA TRP A 177 57.10 2.82 36.26
C TRP A 177 56.61 2.78 34.81
N ILE A 178 57.50 2.89 33.82
CA ILE A 178 57.15 2.76 32.39
C ILE A 178 56.60 1.37 32.09
N VAL A 179 57.23 0.30 32.58
CA VAL A 179 56.73 -1.08 32.40
C VAL A 179 55.37 -1.26 33.09
N THR A 180 55.17 -0.65 34.27
CA THR A 180 53.88 -0.70 34.98
C THR A 180 52.79 0.05 34.20
N VAL A 181 53.11 1.22 33.64
CA VAL A 181 52.21 1.98 32.76
C VAL A 181 51.91 1.21 31.48
N VAL A 182 52.89 0.56 30.86
CA VAL A 182 52.69 -0.28 29.66
C VAL A 182 51.83 -1.50 29.98
N ILE A 183 52.04 -2.18 31.10
CA ILE A 183 51.19 -3.30 31.54
C ILE A 183 49.78 -2.82 31.85
N LEU A 184 49.63 -1.65 32.50
CA LEU A 184 48.32 -1.03 32.74
C LEU A 184 47.61 -0.70 31.43
N LEU A 185 48.30 -0.07 30.47
CA LEU A 185 47.74 0.24 29.15
C LEU A 185 47.42 -1.02 28.35
N ALA A 186 48.25 -2.07 28.44
CA ALA A 186 47.97 -3.35 27.81
C ALA A 186 46.76 -4.05 28.46
N ALA A 187 46.62 -3.98 29.78
CA ALA A 187 45.45 -4.49 30.49
C ALA A 187 44.19 -3.67 30.19
N LEU A 188 44.31 -2.35 30.04
CA LEU A 188 43.22 -1.46 29.64
C LEU A 188 42.80 -1.72 28.19
N ALA A 189 43.76 -1.85 27.27
CA ALA A 189 43.52 -2.20 25.87
C ALA A 189 42.93 -3.60 25.74
N ALA A 190 43.39 -4.58 26.53
CA ALA A 190 42.80 -5.92 26.59
C ALA A 190 41.39 -5.90 27.18
N GLY A 191 41.15 -5.09 28.21
CA GLY A 191 39.82 -4.90 28.82
C GLY A 191 38.83 -4.24 27.85
N VAL A 192 39.25 -3.21 27.13
CA VAL A 192 38.47 -2.55 26.08
C VAL A 192 38.23 -3.51 24.91
N GLY A 193 39.26 -4.22 24.45
CA GLY A 193 39.15 -5.22 23.39
C GLY A 193 38.20 -6.36 23.76
N TRP A 194 38.23 -6.84 25.00
CA TRP A 194 37.29 -7.84 25.51
C TRP A 194 35.87 -7.28 25.62
N TRP A 195 35.69 -6.06 26.14
CA TRP A 195 34.36 -5.42 26.30
C TRP A 195 33.60 -5.28 24.98
N PHE A 196 34.27 -4.82 23.92
CA PHE A 196 33.66 -4.63 22.59
C PHE A 196 33.71 -5.89 21.71
N GLY A 197 34.63 -6.82 21.96
CA GLY A 197 34.76 -8.06 21.17
C GLY A 197 33.87 -9.20 21.65
N SER A 198 33.75 -9.40 22.97
CA SER A 198 33.00 -10.53 23.55
C SER A 198 32.16 -10.17 24.77
N GLY A 199 32.43 -9.00 25.37
CA GLY A 199 31.72 -8.46 26.52
C GLY A 199 30.40 -7.76 26.17
N PRO A 200 29.78 -7.06 27.14
CA PRO A 200 28.44 -6.49 27.00
C PRO A 200 28.35 -5.35 25.98
N GLY A 201 29.47 -4.71 25.59
CA GLY A 201 29.50 -3.72 24.51
C GLY A 201 29.63 -4.31 23.11
N SER A 202 29.60 -5.64 22.96
CA SER A 202 29.61 -6.28 21.63
C SER A 202 28.21 -6.28 21.03
N GLN A 203 28.12 -5.91 19.76
CA GLN A 203 26.87 -5.92 19.01
C GLN A 203 26.60 -7.29 18.38
N VAL A 204 25.33 -7.63 18.26
CA VAL A 204 24.82 -8.82 17.57
C VAL A 204 23.88 -8.38 16.46
N SER A 205 23.73 -9.22 15.44
CA SER A 205 22.85 -8.91 14.31
C SER A 205 21.47 -9.47 14.55
N VAL A 206 20.42 -8.70 14.25
CA VAL A 206 19.04 -9.20 14.29
C VAL A 206 18.87 -10.27 13.19
N PRO A 207 18.48 -11.51 13.52
CA PRO A 207 18.25 -12.57 12.54
C PRO A 207 16.98 -12.29 11.71
N ALA A 208 16.94 -12.83 10.49
CA ALA A 208 15.74 -12.80 9.66
C ALA A 208 14.75 -13.88 10.13
N VAL A 209 13.64 -13.45 10.74
CA VAL A 209 12.61 -14.32 11.33
C VAL A 209 11.22 -14.15 10.71
N ALA A 210 11.10 -13.35 9.64
CA ALA A 210 9.85 -13.18 8.91
C ALA A 210 9.40 -14.52 8.29
N GLY A 211 8.09 -14.80 8.35
CA GLY A 211 7.51 -16.05 7.87
C GLY A 211 7.54 -17.21 8.89
N LEU A 212 8.17 -17.04 10.05
CA LEU A 212 8.08 -17.99 11.16
C LEU A 212 6.84 -17.70 12.01
N ASP A 213 6.46 -18.63 12.88
CA ASP A 213 5.59 -18.34 14.01
C ASP A 213 6.36 -17.59 15.12
N TYR A 214 5.63 -17.08 16.10
CA TYR A 214 6.25 -16.33 17.20
C TYR A 214 7.27 -17.17 17.99
N GLU A 215 6.97 -18.45 18.25
CA GLU A 215 7.85 -19.32 19.06
C GLU A 215 9.19 -19.57 18.34
N GLY A 216 9.17 -19.88 17.05
CA GLY A 216 10.37 -20.05 16.24
C GLY A 216 11.16 -18.75 16.09
N ALA A 217 10.49 -17.62 15.91
CA ALA A 217 11.13 -16.31 15.84
C ALA A 217 11.78 -15.91 17.18
N ALA A 218 11.08 -16.10 18.30
CA ALA A 218 11.60 -15.81 19.63
C ALA A 218 12.85 -16.64 19.93
N ALA A 219 12.82 -17.95 19.64
CA ALA A 219 13.98 -18.82 19.83
C ALA A 219 15.20 -18.39 18.98
N ALA A 220 14.98 -17.94 17.74
CA ALA A 220 16.05 -17.45 16.87
C ALA A 220 16.66 -16.12 17.38
N ILE A 221 15.84 -15.24 17.95
CA ILE A 221 16.25 -13.98 18.57
C ILE A 221 17.05 -14.26 19.86
N GLU A 222 16.54 -15.14 20.73
CA GLU A 222 17.22 -15.56 21.96
C GLU A 222 18.58 -16.21 21.68
N ALA A 223 18.70 -16.98 20.59
CA ALA A 223 19.96 -17.59 20.17
C ALA A 223 21.05 -16.56 19.85
N GLN A 224 20.69 -15.30 19.56
CA GLN A 224 21.62 -14.19 19.37
C GLN A 224 21.90 -13.40 20.67
N ASN A 225 21.39 -13.84 21.83
CA ASN A 225 21.41 -13.11 23.10
C ASN A 225 20.63 -11.79 23.03
N LEU A 226 19.48 -11.79 22.35
CA LEU A 226 18.54 -10.69 22.28
C LEU A 226 17.26 -11.07 23.03
N VAL A 227 16.48 -10.06 23.43
CA VAL A 227 15.25 -10.25 24.20
C VAL A 227 14.04 -10.11 23.26
N PRO A 228 13.30 -11.19 22.96
CA PRO A 228 12.10 -11.08 22.12
C PRO A 228 10.95 -10.43 22.87
N GLU A 229 10.24 -9.52 22.20
CA GLU A 229 8.99 -8.94 22.68
C GLU A 229 7.91 -9.11 21.61
N GLN A 230 6.77 -9.71 21.95
CA GLN A 230 5.66 -9.88 21.00
C GLN A 230 4.90 -8.57 20.80
N ALA A 231 4.67 -8.21 19.54
CA ALA A 231 3.75 -7.16 19.12
C ALA A 231 2.78 -7.70 18.05
N GLY A 232 1.60 -7.10 17.94
CA GLY A 232 0.61 -7.44 16.92
C GLY A 232 0.51 -6.36 15.84
N GLU A 233 0.34 -6.77 14.59
CA GLU A 233 0.11 -5.88 13.44
C GLU A 233 -0.89 -6.54 12.47
N ASN A 234 -1.85 -5.78 11.95
CA ASN A 234 -2.81 -6.31 10.97
C ASN A 234 -2.13 -6.44 9.61
N SER A 235 -2.41 -7.51 8.89
CA SER A 235 -1.92 -7.74 7.53
C SER A 235 -2.92 -8.50 6.69
N LEU A 236 -3.13 -8.01 5.47
CA LEU A 236 -3.92 -8.67 4.43
C LEU A 236 -3.17 -9.80 3.73
N GLU A 237 -1.84 -9.70 3.67
CA GLU A 237 -0.97 -10.56 2.87
C GLU A 237 -0.36 -11.69 3.70
N VAL A 238 -0.17 -11.47 5.00
CA VAL A 238 0.49 -12.42 5.91
C VAL A 238 -0.55 -13.12 6.78
N GLU A 239 -0.56 -14.45 6.75
CA GLU A 239 -1.46 -15.28 7.54
C GLU A 239 -1.38 -14.96 9.04
N GLN A 240 -2.53 -15.05 9.73
CA GLN A 240 -2.60 -14.79 11.16
C GLN A 240 -1.67 -15.72 11.95
N GLY A 241 -0.92 -15.16 12.89
CA GLY A 241 0.05 -15.89 13.72
C GLY A 241 1.46 -15.99 13.12
N VAL A 242 1.66 -15.52 11.88
CA VAL A 242 2.97 -15.49 11.22
C VAL A 242 3.66 -14.14 11.43
N VAL A 243 4.97 -14.14 11.64
CA VAL A 243 5.78 -12.93 11.82
C VAL A 243 5.91 -12.16 10.51
N ILE A 244 5.52 -10.88 10.55
CA ILE A 244 5.58 -9.94 9.44
C ILE A 244 6.99 -9.31 9.38
N ARG A 245 7.44 -8.74 10.49
CA ARG A 245 8.70 -8.00 10.59
C ARG A 245 9.18 -7.91 12.04
N THR A 246 10.41 -7.44 12.22
CA THR A 246 10.96 -7.07 13.53
C THR A 246 11.27 -5.58 13.59
N ASP A 247 11.39 -5.05 14.81
CA ASP A 247 11.99 -3.75 15.08
C ASP A 247 12.97 -3.85 16.26
N PRO A 248 14.29 -3.64 16.04
CA PRO A 248 14.93 -3.27 14.77
C PRO A 248 14.80 -4.33 13.65
N PRO A 249 14.88 -3.94 12.36
CA PRO A 249 14.75 -4.86 11.23
C PRO A 249 15.90 -5.87 11.15
N ALA A 250 15.67 -6.97 10.45
CA ALA A 250 16.67 -8.01 10.25
C ALA A 250 17.96 -7.46 9.60
N GLY A 251 19.11 -7.88 10.12
CA GLY A 251 20.44 -7.43 9.70
C GLY A 251 21.00 -6.29 10.56
N ASP A 252 20.16 -5.53 11.27
CA ASP A 252 20.61 -4.43 12.12
C ASP A 252 21.50 -4.93 13.26
N ARG A 253 22.47 -4.07 13.64
CA ARG A 253 23.44 -4.35 14.69
C ARG A 253 22.99 -3.67 15.97
N VAL A 254 22.65 -4.47 16.97
CA VAL A 254 22.13 -4.02 18.26
C VAL A 254 23.02 -4.54 19.39
N ASP A 255 23.00 -3.86 20.52
CA ASP A 255 23.73 -4.34 21.71
C ASP A 255 23.10 -5.64 22.22
N LYS A 256 23.91 -6.48 22.87
CA LYS A 256 23.37 -7.68 23.54
C LYS A 256 22.31 -7.31 24.56
N GLU A 257 21.36 -8.22 24.77
CA GLU A 257 20.22 -8.05 25.68
C GLU A 257 19.26 -6.92 25.25
N SER A 258 19.44 -6.33 24.06
CA SER A 258 18.47 -5.40 23.48
C SER A 258 17.15 -6.11 23.19
N THR A 259 16.05 -5.39 23.40
CA THR A 259 14.71 -5.85 23.05
C THR A 259 14.48 -5.74 21.55
N VAL A 260 14.07 -6.85 20.93
CA VAL A 260 13.60 -6.88 19.53
C VAL A 260 12.11 -7.17 19.54
N ARG A 261 11.33 -6.22 19.04
CA ARG A 261 9.89 -6.39 18.89
C ARG A 261 9.59 -7.22 17.65
N ILE A 262 8.84 -8.31 17.83
CA ILE A 262 8.44 -9.25 16.79
C ILE A 262 6.97 -8.95 16.47
N PHE A 263 6.71 -8.38 15.30
CA PHE A 263 5.35 -8.08 14.85
C PHE A 263 4.73 -9.30 14.19
N VAL A 264 3.77 -9.90 14.89
CA VAL A 264 3.00 -11.05 14.44
C VAL A 264 1.72 -10.56 13.77
N SER A 265 1.37 -11.16 12.64
CA SER A 265 0.12 -10.87 11.94
C SER A 265 -1.07 -11.21 12.82
N LEU A 266 -1.93 -10.22 13.02
CA LEU A 266 -3.27 -10.39 13.60
C LEU A 266 -4.32 -10.79 12.55
N GLY A 267 -3.92 -10.91 11.28
CA GLY A 267 -4.81 -11.04 10.13
C GLY A 267 -5.28 -9.68 9.58
N PRO A 268 -6.24 -9.68 8.64
CA PRO A 268 -6.86 -8.48 8.11
C PRO A 268 -7.43 -7.55 9.19
N ALA A 269 -7.39 -6.24 8.98
CA ALA A 269 -8.03 -5.33 9.94
C ALA A 269 -9.57 -5.50 9.90
N GLN A 270 -10.20 -5.33 11.05
CA GLN A 270 -11.65 -5.34 11.18
C GLN A 270 -12.19 -3.92 11.10
N HIS A 271 -13.29 -3.73 10.37
CA HIS A 271 -13.99 -2.45 10.23
C HIS A 271 -15.48 -2.61 10.50
N ASP A 272 -16.07 -1.58 11.10
CA ASP A 272 -17.53 -1.44 11.21
C ASP A 272 -18.03 -0.66 10.01
N ILE A 273 -18.76 -1.36 9.14
CA ILE A 273 -19.29 -0.82 7.89
C ILE A 273 -20.66 -0.19 8.16
N PRO A 274 -20.85 1.11 7.86
CA PRO A 274 -22.16 1.74 8.00
C PRO A 274 -23.15 1.18 6.97
N SER A 275 -24.45 1.37 7.22
CA SER A 275 -25.47 1.05 6.21
C SER A 275 -25.24 1.87 4.94
N VAL A 276 -25.23 1.18 3.80
CA VAL A 276 -25.20 1.79 2.46
C VAL A 276 -26.52 1.60 1.70
N ALA A 277 -27.55 1.09 2.39
CA ALA A 277 -28.89 0.97 1.84
C ALA A 277 -29.43 2.35 1.44
N GLY A 278 -30.09 2.42 0.29
CA GLY A 278 -30.65 3.66 -0.25
C GLY A 278 -29.64 4.61 -0.89
N GLN A 279 -28.33 4.30 -0.84
CA GLN A 279 -27.31 5.07 -1.57
C GLN A 279 -27.30 4.68 -3.05
N SER A 280 -26.67 5.51 -3.88
CA SER A 280 -26.37 5.13 -5.26
C SER A 280 -25.37 3.97 -5.28
N ALA A 281 -25.47 3.07 -6.26
CA ALA A 281 -24.52 1.96 -6.40
C ALA A 281 -23.07 2.43 -6.54
N ALA A 282 -22.84 3.62 -7.11
CA ALA A 282 -21.50 4.21 -7.21
C ALA A 282 -20.96 4.67 -5.85
N ASP A 283 -21.77 5.36 -5.05
CA ASP A 283 -21.37 5.87 -3.73
C ASP A 283 -21.18 4.72 -2.73
N ALA A 284 -22.07 3.73 -2.77
CA ALA A 284 -21.96 2.52 -1.96
C ALA A 284 -20.66 1.76 -2.27
N ARG A 285 -20.33 1.56 -3.56
CA ARG A 285 -19.06 0.97 -3.98
C ARG A 285 -17.86 1.75 -3.44
N ALA A 286 -17.85 3.06 -3.66
CA ALA A 286 -16.75 3.91 -3.19
C ALA A 286 -16.55 3.81 -1.67
N THR A 287 -17.66 3.77 -0.91
CA THR A 287 -17.64 3.59 0.54
C THR A 287 -17.05 2.24 0.92
N LEU A 288 -17.54 1.14 0.34
CA LEU A 288 -17.10 -0.23 0.65
C LEU A 288 -15.63 -0.46 0.26
N THR A 289 -15.19 0.01 -0.90
CA THR A 289 -13.78 -0.07 -1.32
C THR A 289 -12.87 0.78 -0.42
N GLY A 290 -13.39 1.86 0.17
CA GLY A 290 -12.69 2.65 1.18
C GLY A 290 -12.32 1.86 2.44
N TYR A 291 -13.10 0.83 2.77
CA TYR A 291 -12.81 -0.14 3.84
C TYR A 291 -11.99 -1.35 3.36
N GLN A 292 -11.38 -1.26 2.18
CA GLN A 292 -10.62 -2.34 1.54
C GLN A 292 -11.43 -3.62 1.30
N LEU A 293 -12.76 -3.50 1.12
CA LEU A 293 -13.62 -4.61 0.73
C LEU A 293 -13.59 -4.81 -0.79
N ILE A 294 -13.71 -6.05 -1.22
CA ILE A 294 -13.75 -6.43 -2.64
C ILE A 294 -15.21 -6.43 -3.08
N VAL A 295 -15.61 -5.47 -3.92
CA VAL A 295 -16.98 -5.42 -4.45
C VAL A 295 -17.08 -6.20 -5.76
N THR A 296 -18.00 -7.16 -5.83
CA THR A 296 -18.24 -8.01 -7.01
C THR A 296 -18.90 -7.22 -8.13
N GLU A 297 -18.49 -7.47 -9.37
CA GLU A 297 -19.14 -6.99 -10.60
C GLU A 297 -19.50 -8.16 -11.54
N PRO A 298 -20.62 -8.09 -12.27
CA PRO A 298 -21.65 -7.04 -12.21
C PRO A 298 -22.46 -7.08 -10.90
N ASP A 299 -23.17 -6.00 -10.59
CA ASP A 299 -24.11 -5.99 -9.46
C ASP A 299 -25.23 -7.01 -9.70
N ALA A 300 -25.77 -7.55 -8.61
CA ALA A 300 -27.06 -8.21 -8.68
C ALA A 300 -28.15 -7.16 -8.90
N GLU A 301 -29.13 -7.45 -9.75
CA GLU A 301 -30.19 -6.50 -10.10
C GLU A 301 -31.56 -7.08 -9.75
N LEU A 302 -32.47 -6.22 -9.28
CA LEU A 302 -33.87 -6.55 -9.06
C LEU A 302 -34.78 -5.33 -9.27
N PHE A 303 -36.06 -5.56 -9.49
CA PHE A 303 -37.08 -4.50 -9.50
C PHE A 303 -37.55 -4.23 -8.07
N SER A 304 -37.65 -2.95 -7.70
CA SER A 304 -38.17 -2.53 -6.39
C SER A 304 -38.73 -1.12 -6.47
N ASP A 305 -39.46 -0.68 -5.45
CA ASP A 305 -39.99 0.69 -5.40
C ASP A 305 -38.90 1.78 -5.28
N ALA A 306 -37.65 1.40 -4.99
CA ALA A 306 -36.54 2.34 -4.95
C ALA A 306 -36.12 2.81 -6.35
N PRO A 307 -35.65 4.06 -6.53
CA PRO A 307 -35.18 4.55 -7.82
C PRO A 307 -34.11 3.67 -8.45
N ALA A 308 -34.09 3.61 -9.78
CA ALA A 308 -33.07 2.86 -10.52
C ALA A 308 -31.64 3.30 -10.14
N GLY A 309 -30.74 2.34 -9.94
CA GLY A 309 -29.35 2.57 -9.51
C GLY A 309 -29.17 2.68 -7.99
N THR A 310 -30.22 2.47 -7.19
CA THR A 310 -30.17 2.52 -5.72
C THR A 310 -29.84 1.16 -5.13
N VAL A 311 -28.96 1.09 -4.13
CA VAL A 311 -28.65 -0.16 -3.41
C VAL A 311 -29.81 -0.52 -2.49
N VAL A 312 -30.35 -1.73 -2.67
CA VAL A 312 -31.48 -2.27 -1.89
C VAL A 312 -31.05 -3.36 -0.93
N ALA A 313 -29.98 -4.09 -1.25
CA ALA A 313 -29.40 -5.07 -0.35
C ALA A 313 -27.89 -5.17 -0.55
N VAL A 314 -27.21 -5.57 0.51
CA VAL A 314 -25.77 -5.82 0.53
C VAL A 314 -25.54 -7.18 1.15
N SER A 315 -24.83 -8.04 0.44
CA SER A 315 -24.45 -9.36 0.92
C SER A 315 -22.94 -9.46 1.00
N LEU A 316 -22.42 -9.70 2.20
CA LEU A 316 -21.00 -9.85 2.46
C LEU A 316 -20.66 -11.34 2.60
N THR A 317 -19.68 -11.82 1.85
CA THR A 317 -19.12 -13.16 1.95
C THR A 317 -17.74 -13.06 2.61
N PRO A 318 -17.61 -13.48 3.88
CA PRO A 318 -16.33 -13.41 4.58
C PRO A 318 -15.28 -14.32 3.92
N ARG A 319 -14.01 -13.92 3.84
CA ARG A 319 -12.98 -14.75 3.19
C ARG A 319 -12.75 -16.14 3.81
N LEU A 320 -13.03 -16.27 5.11
CA LEU A 320 -12.86 -17.52 5.87
C LEU A 320 -14.15 -18.36 5.93
N GLN A 321 -15.28 -17.84 5.43
CA GLN A 321 -16.58 -18.48 5.53
C GLN A 321 -17.29 -18.48 4.18
N SER A 322 -17.97 -19.56 3.83
CA SER A 322 -18.68 -19.62 2.54
C SER A 322 -20.06 -18.96 2.58
N ASP A 323 -20.67 -18.85 3.76
CA ASP A 323 -22.04 -18.38 3.89
C ASP A 323 -22.10 -16.84 3.84
N PRO A 324 -22.89 -16.26 2.92
CA PRO A 324 -23.09 -14.82 2.86
C PRO A 324 -23.88 -14.31 4.07
N VAL A 325 -23.48 -13.14 4.57
CA VAL A 325 -24.09 -12.41 5.66
C VAL A 325 -24.78 -11.15 5.11
N ASN A 326 -25.96 -10.83 5.61
CA ASN A 326 -26.64 -9.59 5.25
C ASN A 326 -25.92 -8.39 5.90
N CYS A 327 -25.46 -7.44 5.10
CA CYS A 327 -24.77 -6.22 5.52
C CYS A 327 -25.52 -4.95 5.10
N THR A 328 -26.81 -5.05 4.77
CA THR A 328 -27.62 -3.95 4.24
C THR A 328 -27.75 -2.81 5.26
N ASP A 329 -27.98 -3.15 6.53
CA ASP A 329 -28.13 -2.20 7.63
C ASP A 329 -26.80 -1.91 8.36
N GLY A 330 -25.68 -2.26 7.73
CA GLY A 330 -24.35 -2.23 8.32
C GLY A 330 -23.95 -3.56 8.95
N CYS A 331 -22.66 -3.81 9.01
CA CYS A 331 -22.10 -5.02 9.59
C CYS A 331 -20.63 -4.82 9.95
N THR A 332 -20.07 -5.79 10.67
CA THR A 332 -18.62 -5.85 10.89
C THR A 332 -17.99 -6.75 9.82
N ALA A 333 -16.94 -6.25 9.18
CA ALA A 333 -16.26 -6.90 8.07
C ALA A 333 -14.74 -6.88 8.29
N PHE A 334 -14.04 -7.85 7.69
CA PHE A 334 -12.59 -7.81 7.61
C PHE A 334 -12.15 -7.28 6.25
N GLU A 335 -11.01 -6.60 6.21
CA GLU A 335 -10.42 -6.16 4.96
C GLU A 335 -10.25 -7.36 3.99
N GLY A 336 -10.57 -7.12 2.72
CA GLY A 336 -10.55 -8.13 1.68
C GLY A 336 -11.63 -9.23 1.79
N ASP A 337 -12.67 -9.04 2.60
CA ASP A 337 -13.95 -9.73 2.44
C ASP A 337 -14.63 -9.29 1.13
N THR A 338 -15.46 -10.16 0.57
CA THR A 338 -16.15 -9.89 -0.70
C THR A 338 -17.57 -9.42 -0.44
N VAL A 339 -18.02 -8.40 -1.19
CA VAL A 339 -19.37 -7.84 -1.07
C VAL A 339 -20.05 -7.85 -2.42
N THR A 340 -21.28 -8.35 -2.45
CA THR A 340 -22.17 -8.26 -3.61
C THR A 340 -23.25 -7.24 -3.31
N LEU A 341 -23.36 -6.24 -4.18
CA LEU A 341 -24.44 -5.26 -4.14
C LEU A 341 -25.64 -5.79 -4.91
N THR A 342 -26.82 -5.57 -4.35
CA THR A 342 -28.08 -5.72 -5.06
C THR A 342 -28.67 -4.34 -5.30
N VAL A 343 -28.88 -4.01 -6.57
CA VAL A 343 -29.28 -2.68 -7.04
C VAL A 343 -30.67 -2.73 -7.64
N SER A 344 -31.46 -1.69 -7.35
CA SER A 344 -32.79 -1.50 -7.93
C SER A 344 -32.70 -1.11 -9.40
N LEU A 345 -33.52 -1.72 -10.23
CA LEU A 345 -33.83 -1.28 -11.60
C LEU A 345 -34.99 -0.29 -11.65
N GLY A 346 -35.54 0.08 -10.50
CA GLY A 346 -36.80 0.82 -10.40
C GLY A 346 -38.00 -0.11 -10.22
N PRO A 347 -39.20 0.46 -10.08
CA PRO A 347 -40.43 -0.32 -9.97
C PRO A 347 -40.67 -1.06 -11.28
N VAL A 348 -41.33 -2.22 -11.20
CA VAL A 348 -41.79 -2.92 -12.40
C VAL A 348 -42.69 -1.98 -13.20
N PRO A 349 -42.50 -1.85 -14.53
CA PRO A 349 -43.33 -0.98 -15.35
C PRO A 349 -44.82 -1.29 -15.18
N ASP A 350 -45.61 -0.24 -14.97
CA ASP A 350 -47.06 -0.37 -14.92
C ASP A 350 -47.60 -0.65 -16.34
N VAL A 351 -48.38 -1.72 -16.47
CA VAL A 351 -48.97 -2.20 -17.72
C VAL A 351 -50.51 -2.19 -17.68
N ARG A 352 -51.12 -1.61 -16.64
CA ARG A 352 -52.57 -1.56 -16.51
C ARG A 352 -53.21 -0.77 -17.66
N GLY A 353 -54.24 -1.34 -18.27
CA GLY A 353 -54.97 -0.77 -19.41
C GLY A 353 -54.24 -0.88 -20.76
N MET A 354 -53.06 -1.51 -20.81
CA MET A 354 -52.37 -1.77 -22.08
C MET A 354 -52.97 -2.99 -22.78
N SER A 355 -52.82 -3.05 -24.11
CA SER A 355 -53.04 -4.31 -24.83
C SER A 355 -52.00 -5.35 -24.42
N VAL A 356 -52.33 -6.63 -24.55
CA VAL A 356 -51.39 -7.73 -24.24
C VAL A 356 -50.06 -7.54 -24.98
N GLU A 357 -50.09 -7.20 -26.26
CA GLU A 357 -48.87 -6.97 -27.07
C GLU A 357 -48.03 -5.78 -26.57
N ALA A 358 -48.67 -4.66 -26.23
CA ALA A 358 -47.97 -3.48 -25.72
C ALA A 358 -47.41 -3.71 -24.30
N ALA A 359 -48.15 -4.40 -23.44
CA ALA A 359 -47.68 -4.81 -22.12
C ALA A 359 -46.47 -5.75 -22.23
N THR A 360 -46.55 -6.75 -23.12
CA THR A 360 -45.44 -7.66 -23.41
C THR A 360 -44.19 -6.89 -23.84
N GLN A 361 -44.32 -6.00 -24.83
CA GLN A 361 -43.18 -5.20 -25.28
C GLN A 361 -42.59 -4.31 -24.18
N THR A 362 -43.45 -3.73 -23.34
CA THR A 362 -43.02 -2.86 -22.23
C THR A 362 -42.21 -3.65 -21.20
N LEU A 363 -42.69 -4.82 -20.79
CA LEU A 363 -42.01 -5.67 -19.79
C LEU A 363 -40.72 -6.30 -20.36
N GLU A 364 -40.73 -6.74 -21.62
CA GLU A 364 -39.53 -7.25 -22.30
C GLU A 364 -38.47 -6.17 -22.47
N SER A 365 -38.86 -4.92 -22.76
CA SER A 365 -37.92 -3.78 -22.84
C SER A 365 -37.28 -3.45 -21.49
N ALA A 366 -37.96 -3.75 -20.38
CA ALA A 366 -37.42 -3.63 -19.04
C ALA A 366 -36.55 -4.84 -18.63
N GLY A 367 -36.51 -5.90 -19.44
CA GLY A 367 -35.71 -7.10 -19.19
C GLY A 367 -36.44 -8.23 -18.47
N LEU A 368 -37.77 -8.20 -18.40
CA LEU A 368 -38.60 -9.32 -17.93
C LEU A 368 -39.05 -10.19 -19.11
N SER A 369 -39.26 -11.49 -18.87
CA SER A 369 -39.88 -12.38 -19.86
C SER A 369 -41.39 -12.45 -19.60
N VAL A 370 -42.22 -12.52 -20.65
CA VAL A 370 -43.67 -12.67 -20.47
C VAL A 370 -44.12 -14.07 -20.87
N SER A 371 -44.90 -14.72 -20.00
CA SER A 371 -45.51 -16.02 -20.26
C SER A 371 -46.46 -15.93 -21.46
N GLY A 372 -46.51 -16.99 -22.28
CA GLY A 372 -47.54 -17.13 -23.31
C GLY A 372 -48.93 -17.45 -22.73
N GLU A 373 -48.99 -17.81 -21.46
CA GLU A 373 -50.24 -18.03 -20.73
C GLU A 373 -50.69 -16.75 -20.04
N ASN A 374 -51.99 -16.48 -20.07
CA ASN A 374 -52.60 -15.32 -19.42
C ASN A 374 -53.64 -15.79 -18.41
N ILE A 375 -53.70 -15.13 -17.25
CA ILE A 375 -54.76 -15.35 -16.26
C ILE A 375 -55.89 -14.40 -16.60
N ALA A 376 -57.09 -14.93 -16.83
CA ALA A 376 -58.21 -14.10 -17.22
C ALA A 376 -59.13 -13.80 -16.01
N GLN A 377 -59.28 -12.53 -15.64
CA GLN A 377 -60.05 -12.06 -14.48
C GLN A 377 -61.06 -10.97 -14.88
N TYR A 378 -62.13 -10.78 -14.10
CA TYR A 378 -63.06 -9.67 -14.31
C TYR A 378 -62.53 -8.40 -13.64
N ASP A 379 -62.64 -7.27 -14.34
CA ASP A 379 -62.27 -5.93 -13.84
C ASP A 379 -63.25 -4.93 -14.44
N ASN A 380 -63.78 -4.02 -13.62
CA ASN A 380 -64.82 -3.08 -14.04
C ASN A 380 -64.22 -1.79 -14.65
N ASP A 381 -62.93 -1.53 -14.42
CA ASP A 381 -62.23 -0.32 -14.84
C ASP A 381 -61.31 -0.58 -16.06
N VAL A 382 -61.00 -1.84 -16.36
CA VAL A 382 -60.15 -2.27 -17.49
C VAL A 382 -60.97 -2.97 -18.57
N ALA A 383 -60.85 -2.52 -19.81
CA ALA A 383 -61.62 -3.06 -20.92
C ALA A 383 -61.26 -4.54 -21.19
N ALA A 384 -62.24 -5.30 -21.70
CA ALA A 384 -62.02 -6.70 -22.04
C ALA A 384 -60.89 -6.86 -23.07
N GLY A 385 -59.92 -7.73 -22.79
CA GLY A 385 -58.73 -7.95 -23.61
C GLY A 385 -57.52 -7.07 -23.26
N GLU A 386 -57.68 -6.08 -22.37
CA GLU A 386 -56.57 -5.29 -21.82
C GLU A 386 -56.02 -5.91 -20.54
N VAL A 387 -54.79 -5.53 -20.20
CA VAL A 387 -54.06 -6.04 -19.05
C VAL A 387 -54.49 -5.31 -17.78
N ILE A 388 -54.83 -6.07 -16.74
CA ILE A 388 -55.13 -5.59 -15.40
C ILE A 388 -53.82 -5.30 -14.64
N GLY A 389 -52.82 -6.16 -14.85
CA GLY A 389 -51.50 -6.10 -14.24
C GLY A 389 -50.72 -7.40 -14.46
N ILE A 390 -49.65 -7.59 -13.68
CA ILE A 390 -48.91 -8.85 -13.61
C ILE A 390 -49.39 -9.69 -12.42
N ALA A 391 -49.37 -11.01 -12.57
CA ALA A 391 -49.67 -11.92 -11.47
C ALA A 391 -48.61 -11.81 -10.38
N GLU A 392 -49.04 -11.91 -9.12
CA GLU A 392 -48.12 -12.00 -7.99
C GLU A 392 -47.30 -13.29 -8.04
N ARG A 393 -46.08 -13.24 -7.52
CA ARG A 393 -45.25 -14.45 -7.39
C ARG A 393 -45.75 -15.29 -6.22
N GLU A 394 -45.78 -16.60 -6.41
CA GLU A 394 -46.13 -17.55 -5.34
C GLU A 394 -45.14 -17.50 -4.17
N ASP A 395 -43.86 -17.17 -4.43
CA ASP A 395 -42.81 -17.04 -3.42
C ASP A 395 -42.77 -15.66 -2.73
N GLY A 396 -43.56 -14.69 -3.19
CA GLY A 396 -43.57 -13.31 -2.70
C GLY A 396 -42.24 -12.56 -2.92
N GLY A 397 -41.35 -13.08 -3.76
CA GLY A 397 -40.04 -12.49 -4.04
C GLY A 397 -40.12 -11.22 -4.89
N GLN A 398 -39.02 -10.47 -4.95
CA GLN A 398 -38.87 -9.39 -5.92
C GLN A 398 -38.52 -9.95 -7.30
N TRP A 399 -39.01 -9.31 -8.36
CA TRP A 399 -38.69 -9.67 -9.73
C TRP A 399 -37.23 -9.34 -10.06
N ARG A 400 -36.61 -10.18 -10.87
CA ARG A 400 -35.23 -9.99 -11.37
C ARG A 400 -35.22 -9.99 -12.90
N PRO A 401 -34.19 -9.41 -13.52
CA PRO A 401 -34.00 -9.54 -14.97
C PRO A 401 -34.03 -11.00 -15.43
N GLY A 402 -34.78 -11.27 -16.50
CA GLY A 402 -34.98 -12.58 -17.08
C GLY A 402 -36.12 -13.39 -16.45
N ASP A 403 -36.64 -13.00 -15.28
CA ASP A 403 -37.77 -13.69 -14.67
C ASP A 403 -39.02 -13.65 -15.58
N THR A 404 -39.81 -14.71 -15.52
CA THR A 404 -41.05 -14.82 -16.32
C THR A 404 -42.25 -14.34 -15.52
N VAL A 405 -42.93 -13.32 -16.03
CA VAL A 405 -44.19 -12.79 -15.48
C VAL A 405 -45.39 -13.29 -16.26
N THR A 406 -46.50 -13.51 -15.58
CA THR A 406 -47.78 -13.89 -16.19
C THR A 406 -48.70 -12.68 -16.19
N LEU A 407 -49.29 -12.35 -17.33
CA LEU A 407 -50.23 -11.23 -17.42
C LEU A 407 -51.60 -11.64 -16.89
N VAL A 408 -52.23 -10.71 -16.17
CA VAL A 408 -53.64 -10.80 -15.78
C VAL A 408 -54.44 -9.96 -16.76
N VAL A 409 -55.32 -10.59 -17.54
CA VAL A 409 -56.08 -9.97 -18.64
C VAL A 409 -57.54 -9.85 -18.26
N SER A 410 -58.13 -8.70 -18.52
CA SER A 410 -59.54 -8.43 -18.23
C SER A 410 -60.46 -9.23 -19.16
N LYS A 411 -61.45 -9.89 -18.56
CA LYS A 411 -62.64 -10.46 -19.23
C LYS A 411 -63.75 -9.41 -19.40
N GLY A 412 -63.52 -8.18 -18.97
CA GLY A 412 -64.51 -7.12 -18.85
C GLY A 412 -65.21 -7.13 -17.49
N VAL A 413 -66.33 -6.40 -17.43
CA VAL A 413 -67.17 -6.26 -16.25
C VAL A 413 -67.74 -7.62 -15.84
N GLN A 414 -67.75 -7.91 -14.54
CA GLN A 414 -68.32 -9.15 -14.02
C GLN A 414 -69.82 -9.24 -14.32
N PRO A 415 -70.31 -10.25 -15.07
CA PRO A 415 -71.73 -10.43 -15.29
C PRO A 415 -72.43 -10.77 -13.98
N VAL A 416 -73.58 -10.15 -13.74
CA VAL A 416 -74.48 -10.46 -12.62
C VAL A 416 -75.69 -11.24 -13.14
N GLU A 417 -76.24 -12.10 -12.29
CA GLU A 417 -77.40 -12.92 -12.64
C GLU A 417 -78.67 -12.07 -12.63
N VAL A 418 -79.50 -12.18 -13.68
CA VAL A 418 -80.80 -11.53 -13.76
C VAL A 418 -81.74 -12.16 -12.73
N PRO A 419 -82.20 -11.42 -11.69
CA PRO A 419 -83.06 -11.96 -10.65
C PRO A 419 -84.39 -12.53 -11.17
N ALA A 420 -84.93 -13.51 -10.45
CA ALA A 420 -86.26 -14.04 -10.73
C ALA A 420 -87.35 -13.06 -10.26
N VAL A 421 -87.83 -12.22 -11.18
CA VAL A 421 -88.90 -11.24 -10.92
C VAL A 421 -90.29 -11.64 -11.45
N ILE A 422 -90.41 -12.85 -12.02
CA ILE A 422 -91.69 -13.38 -12.50
C ILE A 422 -92.66 -13.54 -11.33
N GLY A 423 -93.88 -13.05 -11.50
CA GLY A 423 -94.94 -13.06 -10.48
C GLY A 423 -94.86 -11.92 -9.46
N LEU A 424 -93.82 -11.08 -9.48
CA LEU A 424 -93.75 -9.85 -8.71
C LEU A 424 -94.60 -8.75 -9.35
N SER A 425 -94.94 -7.71 -8.57
CA SER A 425 -95.53 -6.49 -9.15
C SER A 425 -94.51 -5.81 -10.06
N VAL A 426 -94.97 -5.05 -11.06
CA VAL A 426 -94.04 -4.32 -11.96
C VAL A 426 -93.15 -3.37 -11.15
N ARG A 427 -93.68 -2.76 -10.07
CA ARG A 427 -92.88 -1.93 -9.16
C ARG A 427 -91.78 -2.73 -8.47
N ASP A 428 -92.14 -3.83 -7.81
CA ASP A 428 -91.16 -4.65 -7.08
C ASP A 428 -90.13 -5.26 -8.04
N ALA A 429 -90.56 -5.66 -9.24
CA ALA A 429 -89.68 -6.17 -10.27
C ALA A 429 -88.66 -5.12 -10.73
N VAL A 430 -89.08 -3.89 -11.02
CA VAL A 430 -88.18 -2.78 -11.37
C VAL A 430 -87.17 -2.54 -10.25
N THR A 431 -87.63 -2.43 -9.00
CA THR A 431 -86.74 -2.24 -7.84
C THR A 431 -85.74 -3.37 -7.70
N VAL A 432 -86.17 -4.63 -7.80
CA VAL A 432 -85.27 -5.80 -7.71
C VAL A 432 -84.24 -5.83 -8.85
N LEU A 433 -84.64 -5.44 -10.08
CA LEU A 433 -83.74 -5.37 -11.22
C LEU A 433 -82.72 -4.23 -11.06
N GLU A 434 -83.15 -3.05 -10.64
CA GLU A 434 -82.29 -1.89 -10.39
C GLU A 434 -81.31 -2.12 -9.23
N ASP A 435 -81.78 -2.73 -8.13
CA ASP A 435 -80.96 -3.12 -6.98
C ASP A 435 -79.90 -4.18 -7.37
N ALA A 436 -80.21 -5.04 -8.35
CA ALA A 436 -79.27 -5.98 -8.93
C ALA A 436 -78.31 -5.34 -9.95
N GLY A 437 -78.42 -4.03 -10.18
CA GLY A 437 -77.54 -3.26 -11.07
C GLY A 437 -77.97 -3.25 -12.53
N PHE A 438 -79.20 -3.62 -12.86
CA PHE A 438 -79.75 -3.54 -14.22
C PHE A 438 -80.57 -2.26 -14.44
N GLN A 439 -80.85 -1.95 -15.71
CA GLN A 439 -81.88 -0.96 -16.06
C GLN A 439 -83.16 -1.71 -16.41
N ALA A 440 -84.31 -1.27 -15.91
CA ALA A 440 -85.58 -1.92 -16.20
C ALA A 440 -86.44 -1.05 -17.13
N GLU A 441 -86.91 -1.63 -18.25
CA GLU A 441 -87.85 -0.99 -19.16
C GLU A 441 -89.20 -1.72 -19.16
N THR A 442 -90.29 -0.95 -19.21
CA THR A 442 -91.65 -1.50 -19.30
C THR A 442 -92.53 -0.67 -20.24
N ALA A 443 -93.47 -1.32 -20.92
CA ALA A 443 -94.43 -0.66 -21.79
C ALA A 443 -95.48 0.19 -21.03
N LEU A 444 -95.54 0.09 -19.70
CA LEU A 444 -96.44 0.89 -18.87
C LEU A 444 -95.84 2.28 -18.59
N PRO A 445 -96.61 3.37 -18.71
CA PRO A 445 -96.18 4.68 -18.24
C PRO A 445 -95.81 4.63 -16.76
N GLU A 446 -94.74 5.34 -16.38
CA GLU A 446 -94.28 5.41 -14.99
C GLU A 446 -95.42 5.76 -14.02
N GLY A 447 -95.51 4.98 -12.94
CA GLY A 447 -96.49 5.20 -11.87
C GLY A 447 -97.93 4.74 -12.15
N SER A 448 -98.26 4.30 -13.37
CA SER A 448 -99.63 3.85 -13.69
C SER A 448 -99.80 2.34 -13.50
N LEU A 449 -100.56 1.94 -12.47
CA LEU A 449 -101.00 0.55 -12.23
C LEU A 449 -99.87 -0.47 -12.00
N TRP A 450 -98.63 -0.04 -11.74
CA TRP A 450 -97.48 -0.94 -11.52
C TRP A 450 -97.65 -1.89 -10.33
N ASP A 451 -98.46 -1.52 -9.34
CA ASP A 451 -98.79 -2.38 -8.18
C ASP A 451 -99.81 -3.47 -8.51
N VAL A 452 -100.57 -3.31 -9.61
CA VAL A 452 -101.67 -4.18 -10.00
C VAL A 452 -101.22 -5.24 -11.00
N PHE A 453 -100.38 -4.84 -11.96
CA PHE A 453 -99.81 -5.75 -12.94
C PHE A 453 -98.70 -6.60 -12.33
N ARG A 454 -98.61 -7.85 -12.79
CA ARG A 454 -97.60 -8.83 -12.43
C ARG A 454 -96.78 -9.17 -13.65
N VAL A 455 -95.48 -9.33 -13.46
CA VAL A 455 -94.54 -9.72 -14.51
C VAL A 455 -94.75 -11.18 -14.88
N ASN A 456 -95.03 -11.46 -16.16
CA ASN A 456 -95.13 -12.82 -16.68
C ASN A 456 -93.87 -13.23 -17.43
N GLU A 457 -93.24 -12.28 -18.14
CA GLU A 457 -92.04 -12.52 -18.94
C GLU A 457 -91.12 -11.30 -18.92
N ILE A 458 -89.82 -11.56 -18.95
CA ILE A 458 -88.74 -10.58 -19.08
C ILE A 458 -87.74 -11.04 -20.14
N ASP A 459 -87.11 -10.09 -20.82
CA ASP A 459 -86.00 -10.33 -21.74
C ASP A 459 -84.85 -9.36 -21.44
N PRO A 460 -83.62 -9.83 -21.20
CA PRO A 460 -83.19 -11.22 -21.01
C PRO A 460 -83.90 -11.98 -19.87
N LYS A 461 -83.96 -13.32 -20.00
CA LYS A 461 -84.66 -14.21 -19.06
C LYS A 461 -83.99 -14.24 -17.69
N ALA A 462 -84.78 -14.42 -16.64
CA ALA A 462 -84.27 -14.67 -15.29
C ALA A 462 -83.30 -15.87 -15.26
N GLY A 463 -82.26 -15.78 -14.45
CA GLY A 463 -81.18 -16.78 -14.36
C GLY A 463 -80.12 -16.71 -15.46
N THR A 464 -80.23 -15.75 -16.40
CA THR A 464 -79.16 -15.44 -17.36
C THR A 464 -78.17 -14.44 -16.76
N PHE A 465 -76.92 -14.41 -17.25
CA PHE A 465 -75.87 -13.54 -16.76
C PHE A 465 -75.60 -12.41 -17.74
N HIS A 466 -75.73 -11.17 -17.27
CA HIS A 466 -75.54 -9.97 -18.08
C HIS A 466 -74.70 -8.93 -17.33
N VAL A 467 -74.02 -8.07 -18.08
CA VAL A 467 -73.23 -7.00 -17.45
C VAL A 467 -74.16 -6.00 -16.75
N PRO A 468 -73.78 -5.48 -15.57
CA PRO A 468 -74.49 -4.37 -14.93
C PRO A 468 -74.75 -3.22 -15.91
N GLY A 469 -75.92 -2.59 -15.80
CA GLY A 469 -76.43 -1.57 -16.71
C GLY A 469 -77.13 -2.11 -17.96
N THR A 470 -77.15 -3.42 -18.18
CA THR A 470 -77.96 -4.03 -19.25
C THR A 470 -79.44 -3.71 -19.03
N VAL A 471 -80.14 -3.34 -20.10
CA VAL A 471 -81.58 -3.10 -20.07
C VAL A 471 -82.33 -4.44 -20.09
N ILE A 472 -83.15 -4.66 -19.06
CA ILE A 472 -84.07 -5.78 -18.94
C ILE A 472 -85.48 -5.27 -19.25
N THR A 473 -86.07 -5.75 -20.34
CA THR A 473 -87.42 -5.36 -20.78
C THR A 473 -88.46 -6.29 -20.18
N ILE A 474 -89.47 -5.73 -19.52
CA ILE A 474 -90.66 -6.46 -19.07
C ILE A 474 -91.60 -6.60 -20.28
N THR A 475 -91.60 -7.77 -20.89
CA THR A 475 -92.26 -8.02 -22.19
C THR A 475 -93.71 -8.47 -22.07
N ASP A 476 -94.08 -9.14 -20.98
CA ASP A 476 -95.47 -9.54 -20.72
C ASP A 476 -95.89 -9.27 -19.27
N ILE A 477 -97.11 -8.75 -19.12
CA ILE A 477 -97.72 -8.34 -17.85
C ILE A 477 -99.19 -8.78 -17.76
N GLY A 478 -99.60 -9.30 -16.61
CA GLY A 478 -100.98 -9.74 -16.34
C GLY A 478 -101.56 -9.14 -15.06
N ILE A 479 -102.89 -9.06 -14.95
CA ILE A 479 -103.55 -8.68 -13.68
C ILE A 479 -103.56 -9.91 -12.78
N GLY A 480 -103.02 -9.80 -11.57
CA GLY A 480 -102.94 -10.89 -10.60
C GLY A 480 -104.33 -11.34 -10.11
N GLY A 481 -104.92 -12.32 -10.80
CA GLY A 481 -106.13 -13.03 -10.39
C GLY A 481 -106.06 -14.47 -10.89
N GLY A 482 -106.03 -15.43 -9.97
CA GLY A 482 -105.80 -16.84 -10.29
C GLY A 482 -106.83 -17.47 -11.23
N ASN A 483 -106.30 -18.34 -12.09
CA ASN A 483 -106.89 -19.53 -12.72
C ASN A 483 -107.44 -19.45 -14.16
N GLY A 484 -106.94 -20.39 -14.98
CA GLY A 484 -107.41 -20.76 -16.33
C GLY A 484 -106.23 -21.31 -17.14
N GLY A 485 -105.97 -22.61 -17.29
CA GLY A 485 -106.93 -23.70 -17.46
C GLY A 485 -107.31 -23.89 -18.94
N GLY A 486 -106.37 -24.37 -19.77
CA GLY A 486 -106.57 -25.18 -20.99
C GLY A 486 -107.14 -24.55 -22.28
N ASN A 487 -106.47 -24.74 -23.42
CA ASN A 487 -106.82 -25.73 -24.46
C ASN A 487 -106.07 -25.53 -25.81
N GLY A 488 -105.77 -26.64 -26.49
CA GLY A 488 -105.46 -26.75 -27.93
C GLY A 488 -104.02 -27.25 -28.18
N GLY A 489 -103.74 -28.54 -28.42
CA GLY A 489 -104.41 -29.44 -29.36
C GLY A 489 -103.76 -29.30 -30.74
N GLY A 490 -102.90 -30.26 -31.11
CA GLY A 490 -101.98 -30.15 -32.25
C GLY A 490 -102.58 -30.27 -33.65
N ASN A 491 -101.71 -30.15 -34.65
CA ASN A 491 -101.71 -30.94 -35.87
C ASN A 491 -100.37 -30.78 -36.61
N ASP A 492 -99.85 -31.93 -37.05
CA ASP A 492 -98.88 -32.23 -38.13
C ASP A 492 -97.50 -31.53 -38.20
#